data_AF-A0A344U971-F1
#
_entry.id   AF-A0A344U971-F1
#
_cell.length_a   1.000
_cell.length_b   1.000
_cell.length_c   1.000
_cell.angle_alpha   90.00
_cell.angle_beta   90.00
_cell.angle_gamma   90.00
#
_symmetry.space_group_name_H-M   'P 1'
#
loop_
_entity.id
_entity.type
_entity.pdbx_description
1 polymer ?
#
loop_
_entity_poly.entity_id
_entity_poly.type
_entity_poly.pdbx_seq_one_letter_code
_entity_poly.pdbx_strand_id
1 'polypeptide(L)'
;MRDYIAQGAGRTLAEAVAHWHTTRTAAARPQEIGGQFEFNRFLRDWHARHPGRPRAEALAAWRAHRSRPRSRPSILAAVNSEDAADHILAHRQGRTGVVTLNRPRALNALTHPMVLRMEEVLRAWADDPEVEQVLVRGAGDRGLCAGGDIRAIHDDAKAGTSASAAFWRDEYRLNALIARYPKPYVAFMDGITMGGGVGVSAHGSVRVVTERSRVAMPETGIGFVPDVGGTWLLSRAPGRLGTHLALTGSAVGAADALLCGLADHHVPAEHLPDLAAALAEAPAREAVARFATEPAPGVLAARRHWIDRCHAADTVEETLDRLLAEDDPAAKEAAEALLAKSPTALKATLAAMRRTAALTSLEEALAQEYRVSCNALRSPDLVEGIRAQVVDKDRTPRWNPAALADVSDADVARFFEPPADAAAADQR
;
A
#
# COMPACT_ATOMS: atom_id res chain seq x y z
N MET A 1 2.84 -3.74 -33.76
CA MET A 1 3.13 -2.32 -33.49
C MET A 1 4.30 -1.84 -34.35
N ARG A 2 5.47 -2.51 -34.34
CA ARG A 2 6.55 -2.25 -35.33
C ARG A 2 6.09 -2.41 -36.79
N ASP A 3 5.26 -3.41 -37.10
CA ASP A 3 4.74 -3.59 -38.47
C ASP A 3 3.60 -2.63 -38.86
N TYR A 4 3.00 -1.94 -37.88
CA TYR A 4 1.86 -1.04 -38.11
C TYR A 4 2.30 0.40 -38.42
N ILE A 5 3.51 0.77 -37.98
CA ILE A 5 4.12 2.09 -38.26
C ILE A 5 4.82 2.09 -39.64
N ALA A 6 5.12 0.92 -40.20
CA ALA A 6 5.84 0.78 -41.48
C ALA A 6 4.97 1.02 -42.74
N GLN A 7 3.65 1.14 -42.61
CA GLN A 7 2.75 1.38 -43.75
C GLN A 7 2.27 2.83 -43.74
N GLY A 8 2.95 3.67 -44.52
CA GLY A 8 2.76 5.11 -44.59
C GLY A 8 1.35 5.55 -45.03
N ALA A 9 0.51 5.83 -44.04
CA ALA A 9 -0.63 6.73 -44.20
C ALA A 9 -0.64 7.65 -42.97
N GLY A 10 -0.45 8.95 -43.19
CA GLY A 10 -0.32 9.98 -42.14
C GLY A 10 -1.51 10.02 -41.19
N ARG A 11 -1.46 9.17 -40.15
CA ARG A 11 -2.39 9.14 -39.03
C ARG A 11 -1.61 9.32 -37.74
N THR A 12 -2.21 10.02 -36.78
CA THR A 12 -1.58 10.34 -35.50
C THR A 12 -1.54 9.13 -34.57
N LEU A 13 -0.63 9.12 -33.59
CA LEU A 13 -0.52 8.05 -32.59
C LEU A 13 -1.84 7.81 -31.85
N ALA A 14 -2.63 8.86 -31.64
CA ALA A 14 -3.96 8.81 -31.02
C ALA A 14 -4.96 7.98 -31.85
N GLU A 15 -4.92 8.07 -33.17
CA GLU A 15 -5.81 7.32 -34.07
C GLU A 15 -5.44 5.84 -34.15
N ALA A 16 -4.14 5.51 -34.05
CA ALA A 16 -3.67 4.13 -33.99
C ALA A 16 -4.09 3.44 -32.68
N VAL A 17 -4.05 4.16 -31.56
CA VAL A 17 -4.52 3.68 -30.24
C VAL A 17 -6.03 3.50 -30.23
N ALA A 18 -6.80 4.45 -30.78
CA ALA A 18 -8.26 4.34 -30.88
C ALA A 18 -8.71 3.14 -31.75
N HIS A 19 -8.01 2.87 -32.86
CA HIS A 19 -8.28 1.71 -33.72
C HIS A 19 -7.94 0.37 -33.06
N TRP A 20 -6.85 0.33 -32.27
CA TRP A 20 -6.47 -0.85 -31.49
C TRP A 20 -7.50 -1.19 -30.41
N HIS A 21 -8.10 -0.19 -29.76
CA HIS A 21 -9.15 -0.39 -28.76
C HIS A 21 -10.49 -0.87 -29.36
N THR A 22 -10.85 -0.42 -30.57
CA THR A 22 -12.11 -0.80 -31.25
C THR A 22 -12.07 -2.21 -31.84
N THR A 23 -10.92 -2.66 -32.34
CA THR A 23 -10.81 -4.03 -32.93
C THR A 23 -10.77 -5.14 -31.87
N ARG A 24 -10.39 -4.83 -30.62
CA ARG A 24 -10.35 -5.83 -29.54
C ARG A 24 -11.66 -5.93 -28.73
N THR A 25 -12.51 -4.91 -28.78
CA THR A 25 -13.81 -4.88 -28.10
C THR A 25 -14.92 -5.64 -28.86
N ALA A 26 -14.66 -6.11 -30.07
CA ALA A 26 -15.58 -6.94 -30.84
C ALA A 26 -15.50 -8.46 -30.54
N ALA A 27 -14.61 -8.90 -29.63
CA ALA A 27 -14.46 -10.30 -29.26
C ALA A 27 -14.77 -10.55 -27.77
N ALA A 28 -15.89 -11.22 -27.54
CA ALA A 28 -16.38 -11.85 -26.30
C ALA A 28 -16.99 -10.95 -25.20
N ARG A 29 -18.26 -11.23 -24.88
CA ARG A 29 -18.98 -10.69 -23.72
C ARG A 29 -18.46 -11.34 -22.42
N PRO A 30 -18.31 -10.62 -21.29
CA PRO A 30 -17.64 -11.14 -20.09
C PRO A 30 -18.41 -12.21 -19.28
N GLN A 31 -19.66 -12.51 -19.60
CA GLN A 31 -20.50 -13.44 -18.81
C GLN A 31 -20.35 -14.93 -19.19
N GLU A 32 -19.70 -15.27 -20.31
CA GLU A 32 -19.61 -16.67 -20.77
C GLU A 32 -18.28 -17.36 -20.42
N ILE A 33 -17.25 -16.62 -19.99
CA ILE A 33 -15.92 -17.18 -19.72
C ILE A 33 -15.89 -17.95 -18.38
N GLY A 34 -16.59 -17.47 -17.36
CA GLY A 34 -16.63 -18.12 -16.03
C GLY A 34 -17.30 -19.50 -16.03
N GLY A 35 -18.38 -19.67 -16.81
CA GLY A 35 -19.10 -20.95 -16.91
C GLY A 35 -18.29 -22.04 -17.63
N GLN A 36 -17.46 -21.65 -18.61
CA GLN A 36 -16.63 -22.59 -19.37
C GLN A 36 -15.52 -23.20 -18.51
N PHE A 37 -14.90 -22.39 -17.63
CA PHE A 37 -13.86 -22.86 -16.71
C PHE A 37 -14.40 -23.82 -15.64
N GLU A 38 -15.55 -23.50 -15.03
CA GLU A 38 -16.17 -24.39 -14.05
C GLU A 38 -16.62 -25.71 -14.68
N PHE A 39 -17.18 -25.66 -15.89
CA PHE A 39 -17.57 -26.86 -16.62
C PHE A 39 -16.36 -27.73 -16.98
N ASN A 40 -15.26 -27.13 -17.45
CA ASN A 40 -14.03 -27.86 -17.80
C ASN A 40 -13.35 -28.47 -16.57
N ARG A 41 -13.43 -27.82 -15.40
CA ARG A 41 -12.99 -28.41 -14.13
C ARG A 41 -13.88 -29.58 -13.72
N PHE A 42 -15.21 -29.38 -13.70
CA PHE A 42 -16.16 -30.43 -13.38
C PHE A 42 -16.00 -31.66 -14.29
N LEU A 43 -15.85 -31.46 -15.60
CA LEU A 43 -15.67 -32.55 -16.55
C LEU A 43 -14.39 -33.36 -16.29
N ARG A 44 -13.30 -32.72 -15.90
CA ARG A 44 -12.05 -33.41 -15.51
C ARG A 44 -12.27 -34.26 -14.26
N ASP A 45 -12.83 -33.67 -13.21
CA ASP A 45 -13.08 -34.36 -11.94
C ASP A 45 -14.13 -35.47 -12.07
N TRP A 46 -15.08 -35.32 -12.99
CA TRP A 46 -16.12 -36.31 -13.24
C TRP A 46 -15.56 -37.54 -13.96
N HIS A 47 -14.75 -37.36 -15.02
CA HIS A 47 -14.12 -38.48 -15.72
C HIS A 47 -13.07 -39.20 -14.86
N ALA A 48 -12.34 -38.48 -14.01
CA ALA A 48 -11.43 -39.10 -13.04
C ALA A 48 -12.15 -40.06 -12.09
N ARG A 49 -13.41 -39.77 -11.74
CA ARG A 49 -14.24 -40.61 -10.86
C ARG A 49 -15.06 -41.66 -11.60
N HIS A 50 -15.26 -41.52 -12.91
CA HIS A 50 -16.11 -42.40 -13.71
C HIS A 50 -15.42 -42.78 -15.04
N PRO A 51 -14.29 -43.49 -15.00
CA PRO A 51 -13.55 -43.88 -16.20
C PRO A 51 -14.42 -44.76 -17.12
N GLY A 52 -14.36 -44.49 -18.43
CA GLY A 52 -15.10 -45.23 -19.45
C GLY A 52 -16.56 -44.84 -19.65
N ARG A 53 -17.10 -43.88 -18.87
CA ARG A 53 -18.49 -43.42 -19.04
C ARG A 53 -18.63 -42.37 -20.15
N PRO A 54 -19.75 -42.35 -20.91
CA PRO A 54 -19.94 -41.42 -22.02
C PRO A 54 -20.07 -39.96 -21.55
N ARG A 55 -19.55 -39.02 -22.34
CA ARG A 55 -19.62 -37.57 -22.06
C ARG A 55 -21.06 -37.04 -21.87
N ALA A 56 -22.05 -37.70 -22.47
CA ALA A 56 -23.47 -37.37 -22.29
C ALA A 56 -23.95 -37.52 -20.83
N GLU A 57 -23.43 -38.52 -20.10
CA GLU A 57 -23.74 -38.72 -18.67
C GLU A 57 -23.12 -37.60 -17.81
N ALA A 58 -21.89 -37.18 -18.15
CA ALA A 58 -21.24 -36.03 -17.49
C ALA A 58 -22.03 -34.73 -17.67
N LEU A 59 -22.59 -34.51 -18.86
CA LEU A 59 -23.45 -33.37 -19.17
C LEU A 59 -24.77 -33.39 -18.38
N ALA A 60 -25.38 -34.56 -18.20
CA ALA A 60 -26.57 -34.72 -17.36
C ALA A 60 -26.26 -34.45 -15.89
N ALA A 61 -25.13 -34.97 -15.38
CA ALA A 61 -24.66 -34.73 -14.02
C ALA A 61 -24.33 -33.24 -13.76
N TRP A 62 -23.75 -32.56 -14.76
CA TRP A 62 -23.49 -31.11 -14.70
C TRP A 62 -24.77 -30.29 -14.62
N ARG A 63 -25.79 -30.65 -15.41
CA ARG A 63 -27.10 -29.98 -15.38
C ARG A 63 -27.75 -30.14 -14.01
N ALA A 64 -27.74 -31.35 -13.44
CA ALA A 64 -28.23 -31.61 -12.09
C ALA A 64 -27.42 -30.88 -10.99
N HIS A 65 -26.10 -30.71 -11.19
CA HIS A 65 -25.25 -29.94 -10.29
C HIS A 65 -25.61 -28.45 -10.26
N ARG A 66 -25.98 -27.86 -11.42
CA ARG A 66 -26.40 -26.45 -11.51
C ARG A 66 -27.84 -26.20 -11.05
N SER A 67 -28.72 -27.19 -11.10
CA SER A 67 -30.13 -27.05 -10.72
C SER A 67 -30.42 -27.39 -9.24
N ARG A 68 -29.40 -27.74 -8.44
CA ARG A 68 -29.56 -27.84 -6.99
C ARG A 68 -29.68 -26.44 -6.36
N PRO A 69 -30.77 -26.13 -5.64
CA PRO A 69 -30.85 -24.88 -4.90
C PRO A 69 -29.74 -24.86 -3.85
N ARG A 70 -28.85 -23.87 -3.93
CA ARG A 70 -27.92 -23.56 -2.85
C ARG A 70 -28.74 -23.09 -1.66
N SER A 71 -29.02 -23.99 -0.71
CA SER A 71 -29.53 -23.62 0.60
C SER A 71 -28.49 -22.72 1.27
N ARG A 72 -28.68 -21.41 1.14
CA ARG A 72 -27.96 -20.38 1.90
C ARG A 72 -28.48 -20.43 3.33
N PRO A 73 -27.64 -20.58 4.36
CA PRO A 73 -28.02 -20.08 5.68
C PRO A 73 -28.35 -18.59 5.53
N SER A 74 -29.38 -18.12 6.22
CA SER A 74 -29.84 -16.73 6.09
C SER A 74 -28.71 -15.76 6.42
N ILE A 75 -28.45 -14.84 5.49
CA ILE A 75 -27.43 -13.78 5.61
C ILE A 75 -27.81 -12.75 6.70
N LEU A 76 -28.96 -12.88 7.35
CA LEU A 76 -29.41 -11.95 8.40
C LEU A 76 -28.96 -12.32 9.82
N ALA A 77 -28.38 -13.52 10.04
CA ALA A 77 -27.90 -13.93 11.37
C ALA A 77 -26.36 -13.99 11.48
N ALA A 78 -25.63 -13.89 10.36
CA ALA A 78 -24.17 -13.96 10.33
C ALA A 78 -23.47 -12.58 10.23
N VAL A 79 -24.24 -11.49 10.25
CA VAL A 79 -23.71 -10.11 10.23
C VAL A 79 -23.35 -9.62 11.64
N ASN A 80 -23.71 -10.37 12.70
CA ASN A 80 -23.45 -10.00 14.09
C ASN A 80 -22.34 -10.83 14.77
N SER A 81 -21.52 -11.58 14.03
CA SER A 81 -20.39 -12.32 14.62
C SER A 81 -19.01 -11.85 14.15
N GLU A 82 -18.92 -10.80 13.33
CA GLU A 82 -17.64 -10.20 12.92
C GLU A 82 -17.10 -9.19 13.94
N ASP A 83 -17.97 -8.60 14.78
CA ASP A 83 -17.58 -7.65 15.83
C ASP A 83 -16.87 -8.29 17.05
N ALA A 84 -16.68 -9.61 17.06
CA ALA A 84 -16.18 -10.35 18.23
C ALA A 84 -14.73 -10.89 18.12
N ALA A 85 -14.07 -10.76 16.95
CA ALA A 85 -12.69 -11.20 16.80
C ALA A 85 -11.72 -10.05 17.07
N ASP A 86 -10.81 -10.23 18.02
CA ASP A 86 -9.77 -9.24 18.32
C ASP A 86 -8.79 -9.13 17.12
N HIS A 87 -8.83 -7.97 16.46
CA HIS A 87 -7.99 -7.65 15.31
C HIS A 87 -6.56 -7.23 15.71
N ILE A 88 -6.29 -7.05 17.01
CA ILE A 88 -4.95 -6.82 17.56
C ILE A 88 -4.70 -7.80 18.70
N LEU A 89 -4.02 -8.90 18.40
CA LEU A 89 -3.64 -9.86 19.43
C LEU A 89 -2.36 -9.37 20.13
N ALA A 90 -2.45 -9.12 21.43
CA ALA A 90 -1.33 -8.71 22.26
C ALA A 90 -1.08 -9.72 23.38
N HIS A 91 0.15 -10.21 23.49
CA HIS A 91 0.57 -11.09 24.59
C HIS A 91 2.07 -10.94 24.83
N ARG A 92 2.54 -11.36 26.01
CA ARG A 92 3.97 -11.45 26.31
C ARG A 92 4.47 -12.87 26.02
N GLN A 93 5.65 -12.97 25.41
CA GLN A 93 6.40 -14.22 25.23
C GLN A 93 7.82 -14.01 25.77
N GLY A 94 8.12 -14.65 26.90
CA GLY A 94 9.37 -14.37 27.64
C GLY A 94 9.47 -12.89 28.00
N ARG A 95 10.54 -12.23 27.56
CA ARG A 95 10.76 -10.78 27.74
C ARG A 95 10.13 -9.88 26.67
N THR A 96 9.49 -10.46 25.65
CA THR A 96 9.01 -9.72 24.47
C THR A 96 7.49 -9.56 24.50
N GLY A 97 7.01 -8.32 24.37
CA GLY A 97 5.61 -8.04 24.06
C GLY A 97 5.35 -8.25 22.56
N VAL A 98 4.41 -9.10 22.20
CA VAL A 98 4.10 -9.45 20.81
C VAL A 98 2.74 -8.87 20.41
N VAL A 99 2.75 -7.94 19.46
CA VAL A 99 1.57 -7.40 18.77
C VAL A 99 1.40 -8.11 17.43
N THR A 100 0.26 -8.78 17.22
CA THR A 100 -0.09 -9.39 15.94
C THR A 100 -1.30 -8.69 15.33
N LEU A 101 -1.10 -8.08 14.16
CA LEU A 101 -2.20 -7.54 13.36
C LEU A 101 -3.01 -8.71 12.79
N ASN A 102 -4.24 -8.91 13.27
CA ASN A 102 -5.01 -10.14 13.08
C ASN A 102 -6.26 -9.92 12.21
N ARG A 103 -6.04 -9.37 11.01
CA ARG A 103 -7.09 -9.20 10.00
C ARG A 103 -6.63 -9.71 8.61
N PRO A 104 -6.14 -10.96 8.50
CA PRO A 104 -5.39 -11.44 7.33
C PRO A 104 -6.20 -11.44 6.02
N ARG A 105 -7.53 -11.61 6.11
CA ARG A 105 -8.43 -11.56 4.94
C ARG A 105 -8.43 -10.18 4.28
N ALA A 106 -8.25 -9.12 5.06
CA ALA A 106 -8.12 -7.74 4.61
C ALA A 106 -6.64 -7.30 4.55
N LEU A 107 -5.69 -8.23 4.47
CA LEU A 107 -4.25 -7.94 4.47
C LEU A 107 -3.81 -7.09 5.69
N ASN A 108 -4.45 -7.32 6.83
CA ASN A 108 -4.18 -6.61 8.07
C ASN A 108 -4.34 -5.08 7.96
N ALA A 109 -5.18 -4.60 7.02
CA ALA A 109 -5.45 -3.19 6.85
C ALA A 109 -5.99 -2.57 8.15
N LEU A 110 -5.36 -1.46 8.56
CA LEU A 110 -5.57 -0.80 9.85
C LEU A 110 -6.93 -0.11 9.90
N THR A 111 -7.70 -0.42 10.92
CA THR A 111 -8.91 0.33 11.28
C THR A 111 -8.62 1.23 12.47
N HIS A 112 -9.50 2.20 12.72
CA HIS A 112 -9.36 3.10 13.88
C HIS A 112 -9.33 2.34 15.22
N PRO A 113 -10.20 1.34 15.49
CA PRO A 113 -10.08 0.52 16.70
C PRO A 113 -8.75 -0.22 16.82
N MET A 114 -8.18 -0.70 15.71
CA MET A 114 -6.86 -1.36 15.72
C MET A 114 -5.75 -0.39 16.14
N VAL A 115 -5.76 0.83 15.59
CA VAL A 115 -4.81 1.90 15.95
C VAL A 115 -4.89 2.23 17.43
N LEU A 116 -6.10 2.47 17.95
CA LEU A 116 -6.32 2.79 19.37
C LEU A 116 -5.87 1.63 20.28
N ARG A 117 -6.20 0.40 19.92
CA ARG A 117 -5.81 -0.79 20.70
C ARG A 117 -4.30 -0.99 20.71
N MET A 118 -3.64 -0.76 19.58
CA MET A 118 -2.19 -0.86 19.48
C MET A 118 -1.49 0.24 20.30
N GLU A 119 -1.99 1.48 20.26
CA GLU A 119 -1.49 2.56 21.10
C GLU A 119 -1.62 2.23 22.60
N GLU A 120 -2.80 1.75 23.03
CA GLU A 120 -3.06 1.33 24.41
C GLU A 120 -2.05 0.28 24.90
N VAL A 121 -1.85 -0.78 24.11
CA VAL A 121 -0.90 -1.86 24.41
C VAL A 121 0.53 -1.35 24.50
N LEU A 122 0.96 -0.54 23.52
CA LEU A 122 2.31 0.01 23.51
C LEU A 122 2.56 0.94 24.70
N ARG A 123 1.58 1.77 25.08
CA ARG A 123 1.70 2.62 26.27
C ARG A 123 1.80 1.81 27.55
N ALA A 124 0.98 0.76 27.70
CA ALA A 124 1.05 -0.12 28.86
C ALA A 124 2.44 -0.80 28.98
N TRP A 125 2.99 -1.28 27.86
CA TRP A 125 4.30 -1.94 27.86
C TRP A 125 5.49 -0.98 27.92
N ALA A 126 5.32 0.32 27.69
CA ALA A 126 6.41 1.28 27.77
C ALA A 126 7.03 1.31 29.18
N ASP A 127 6.19 1.23 30.22
CA ASP A 127 6.61 1.32 31.62
C ASP A 127 6.67 -0.05 32.33
N ASP A 128 6.24 -1.13 31.67
CA ASP A 128 6.22 -2.48 32.25
C ASP A 128 7.64 -3.08 32.30
N PRO A 129 8.24 -3.32 33.48
CA PRO A 129 9.58 -3.89 33.58
C PRO A 129 9.65 -5.35 33.09
N GLU A 130 8.52 -6.04 32.96
CA GLU A 130 8.47 -7.41 32.44
C GLU A 130 8.57 -7.48 30.91
N VAL A 131 8.40 -6.36 30.22
CA VAL A 131 8.55 -6.25 28.76
C VAL A 131 9.81 -5.47 28.46
N GLU A 132 10.83 -6.15 27.94
CA GLU A 132 12.12 -5.53 27.57
C GLU A 132 12.13 -5.02 26.13
N GLN A 133 11.27 -5.56 25.26
CA GLN A 133 11.16 -5.20 23.84
C GLN A 133 9.81 -5.59 23.25
N VAL A 134 9.47 -5.03 22.09
CA VAL A 134 8.21 -5.30 21.39
C VAL A 134 8.48 -5.88 20.01
N LEU A 135 7.69 -6.88 19.60
CA LEU A 135 7.62 -7.39 18.24
C LEU A 135 6.24 -7.07 17.65
N VAL A 136 6.20 -6.40 16.50
CA VAL A 136 5.00 -6.30 15.65
C VAL A 136 5.12 -7.24 14.46
N ARG A 137 4.03 -7.98 14.18
CA ARG A 137 3.93 -8.89 13.04
C ARG A 137 2.50 -8.93 12.48
N GLY A 138 2.36 -9.35 11.22
CA GLY A 138 1.06 -9.63 10.60
C GLY A 138 0.65 -11.08 10.80
N ALA A 139 -0.65 -11.33 11.01
CA ALA A 139 -1.20 -12.67 10.87
C ALA A 139 -1.33 -13.05 9.39
N GLY A 140 -1.29 -14.36 9.10
CA GLY A 140 -1.34 -14.90 7.75
C GLY A 140 0.01 -14.89 7.03
N ASP A 141 -0.01 -15.17 5.73
CA ASP A 141 1.18 -15.40 4.89
C ASP A 141 1.40 -14.31 3.83
N ARG A 142 0.53 -13.29 3.76
CA ARG A 142 0.51 -12.30 2.68
C ARG A 142 1.28 -11.02 2.97
N GLY A 143 1.44 -10.65 4.24
CA GLY A 143 2.03 -9.37 4.59
C GLY A 143 1.85 -8.97 6.04
N LEU A 144 2.70 -8.04 6.49
CA LEU A 144 2.50 -7.29 7.72
C LEU A 144 1.18 -6.53 7.67
N CYS A 145 1.05 -5.59 6.72
CA CYS A 145 -0.10 -4.68 6.61
C CYS A 145 -0.12 -3.98 5.24
N ALA A 146 -1.27 -3.95 4.58
CA ALA A 146 -1.46 -3.31 3.28
C ALA A 146 -1.88 -1.82 3.32
N GLY A 147 -1.95 -1.21 4.51
CA GLY A 147 -2.29 0.21 4.70
C GLY A 147 -3.48 0.42 5.64
N GLY A 148 -4.05 1.62 5.64
CA GLY A 148 -5.30 1.90 6.33
C GLY A 148 -6.51 1.26 5.62
N ASP A 149 -7.64 1.17 6.31
CA ASP A 149 -8.91 0.72 5.72
C ASP A 149 -9.49 1.80 4.80
N ILE A 150 -8.97 1.87 3.58
CA ILE A 150 -9.36 2.90 2.60
C ILE A 150 -10.82 2.80 2.15
N ARG A 151 -11.53 1.68 2.42
CA ARG A 151 -12.98 1.63 2.19
C ARG A 151 -13.73 2.53 3.16
N ALA A 152 -13.35 2.51 4.44
CA ALA A 152 -13.93 3.40 5.44
C ALA A 152 -13.65 4.87 5.11
N ILE A 153 -12.44 5.18 4.63
CA ILE A 153 -12.06 6.53 4.18
C ILE A 153 -12.92 6.99 2.99
N HIS A 154 -13.14 6.12 2.00
CA HIS A 154 -13.99 6.44 0.86
C HIS A 154 -15.45 6.70 1.26
N ASP A 155 -16.00 5.89 2.15
CA ASP A 155 -17.38 6.06 2.61
C ASP A 155 -17.54 7.35 3.42
N ASP A 156 -16.54 7.69 4.25
CA ASP A 156 -16.46 8.96 4.98
C ASP A 156 -16.35 10.17 4.03
N ALA A 157 -15.45 10.11 3.05
CA ALA A 157 -15.27 11.17 2.06
C ALA A 157 -16.56 11.47 1.28
N LYS A 158 -17.34 10.42 0.95
CA LYS A 158 -18.65 10.56 0.30
C LYS A 158 -19.73 11.10 1.22
N ALA A 159 -19.69 10.73 2.50
CA ALA A 159 -20.63 11.21 3.50
C ALA A 159 -20.32 12.64 3.99
N GLY A 160 -19.08 13.10 3.82
CA GLY A 160 -18.61 14.41 4.26
C GLY A 160 -18.51 14.52 5.78
N THR A 161 -18.12 13.45 6.47
CA THR A 161 -17.95 13.46 7.94
C THR A 161 -16.46 13.62 8.32
N SER A 162 -16.14 13.53 9.61
CA SER A 162 -14.78 13.75 10.15
C SER A 162 -14.10 12.47 10.65
N ALA A 163 -14.65 11.30 10.33
CA ALA A 163 -14.15 10.02 10.85
C ALA A 163 -12.71 9.74 10.41
N SER A 164 -12.35 10.02 9.16
CA SER A 164 -10.99 9.83 8.63
C SER A 164 -10.01 10.81 9.27
N ALA A 165 -10.43 12.05 9.52
CA ALA A 165 -9.61 13.04 10.22
C ALA A 165 -9.32 12.62 11.68
N ALA A 166 -10.27 11.96 12.35
CA ALA A 166 -10.04 11.37 13.68
C ALA A 166 -9.10 10.16 13.61
N PHE A 167 -9.31 9.27 12.62
CA PHE A 167 -8.44 8.13 12.36
C PHE A 167 -6.98 8.55 12.14
N TRP A 168 -6.71 9.45 11.20
CA TRP A 168 -5.36 9.92 10.90
C TRP A 168 -4.70 10.62 12.08
N ARG A 169 -5.45 11.40 12.86
CA ARG A 169 -4.90 12.06 14.06
C ARG A 169 -4.34 11.02 15.03
N ASP A 170 -5.10 9.96 15.29
CA ASP A 170 -4.71 8.94 16.25
C ASP A 170 -3.67 7.97 15.65
N GLU A 171 -3.74 7.68 14.34
CA GLU A 171 -2.72 6.91 13.62
C GLU A 171 -1.36 7.62 13.63
N TYR A 172 -1.34 8.93 13.38
CA TYR A 172 -0.09 9.70 13.33
C TYR A 172 0.52 9.86 14.72
N ARG A 173 -0.31 9.97 15.78
CA ARG A 173 0.16 9.88 17.16
C ARG A 173 0.77 8.52 17.49
N LEU A 174 0.17 7.44 17.00
CA LEU A 174 0.75 6.10 17.11
C LEU A 174 2.09 6.01 16.35
N ASN A 175 2.21 6.57 15.15
CA ASN A 175 3.47 6.58 14.40
C ASN A 175 4.59 7.32 15.17
N ALA A 176 4.28 8.49 15.75
CA ALA A 176 5.20 9.23 16.60
C ALA A 176 5.59 8.46 17.88
N LEU A 177 4.63 7.76 18.50
CA LEU A 177 4.89 6.88 19.66
C LEU A 177 5.86 5.76 19.29
N ILE A 178 5.69 5.11 18.13
CA ILE A 178 6.59 4.05 17.66
C ILE A 178 8.00 4.60 17.43
N ALA A 179 8.13 5.76 16.79
CA ALA A 179 9.43 6.39 16.52
C ALA A 179 10.21 6.75 17.79
N ARG A 180 9.50 7.12 18.87
CA ARG A 180 10.08 7.50 20.17
C ARG A 180 9.96 6.40 21.22
N TYR A 181 9.64 5.17 20.82
CA TYR A 181 9.34 4.11 21.78
C TYR A 181 10.58 3.84 22.67
N PRO A 182 10.43 3.79 24.01
CA PRO A 182 11.58 3.79 24.92
C PRO A 182 12.34 2.46 24.98
N LYS A 183 11.80 1.43 24.32
CA LYS A 183 12.32 0.06 24.28
C LYS A 183 12.53 -0.37 22.83
N PRO A 184 13.37 -1.38 22.54
CA PRO A 184 13.50 -1.91 21.20
C PRO A 184 12.14 -2.31 20.61
N TYR A 185 11.80 -1.69 19.48
CA TYR A 185 10.63 -2.01 18.67
C TYR A 185 11.09 -2.75 17.42
N VAL A 186 10.70 -4.02 17.32
CA VAL A 186 11.04 -4.94 16.22
C VAL A 186 9.84 -5.09 15.30
N ALA A 187 9.99 -4.83 14.02
CA ALA A 187 8.95 -5.02 13.02
C ALA A 187 9.33 -6.11 12.00
N PHE A 188 8.49 -7.13 11.86
CA PHE A 188 8.59 -8.10 10.77
C PHE A 188 7.79 -7.59 9.57
N MET A 189 8.49 -6.98 8.61
CA MET A 189 7.95 -6.42 7.37
C MET A 189 7.90 -7.50 6.26
N ASP A 190 7.59 -8.74 6.62
CA ASP A 190 7.48 -9.87 5.70
C ASP A 190 6.23 -9.75 4.82
N GLY A 191 6.39 -9.94 3.51
CA GLY A 191 5.30 -9.76 2.54
C GLY A 191 4.92 -8.28 2.33
N ILE A 192 3.63 -8.02 2.11
CA ILE A 192 3.11 -6.67 1.84
C ILE A 192 3.24 -5.77 3.09
N THR A 193 3.93 -4.63 2.94
CA THR A 193 4.02 -3.55 3.92
C THR A 193 3.83 -2.20 3.22
N MET A 194 2.62 -1.66 3.21
CA MET A 194 2.28 -0.48 2.41
C MET A 194 1.49 0.56 3.21
N GLY A 195 1.64 1.86 2.90
CA GLY A 195 0.91 2.96 3.54
C GLY A 195 0.99 2.90 5.07
N GLY A 196 -0.15 2.85 5.77
CA GLY A 196 -0.21 2.62 7.21
C GLY A 196 0.63 1.44 7.74
N GLY A 197 0.87 0.40 6.92
CA GLY A 197 1.80 -0.68 7.23
C GLY A 197 3.26 -0.22 7.40
N VAL A 198 3.71 0.73 6.57
CA VAL A 198 4.99 1.44 6.74
C VAL A 198 4.95 2.27 8.02
N GLY A 199 3.84 2.98 8.29
CA GLY A 199 3.66 3.78 9.50
C GLY A 199 3.78 2.99 10.81
N VAL A 200 3.32 1.74 10.85
CA VAL A 200 3.43 0.87 12.04
C VAL A 200 4.72 0.04 12.09
N SER A 201 5.67 0.27 11.17
CA SER A 201 6.90 -0.54 11.10
C SER A 201 8.17 0.27 10.89
N ALA A 202 8.23 1.08 9.83
CA ALA A 202 9.46 1.69 9.34
C ALA A 202 10.02 2.81 10.23
N HIS A 203 9.27 3.22 11.25
CA HIS A 203 9.72 4.11 12.33
C HIS A 203 10.32 3.36 13.54
N GLY A 204 10.16 2.04 13.60
CA GLY A 204 10.68 1.21 14.67
C GLY A 204 12.22 1.15 14.67
N SER A 205 12.80 0.79 15.82
CA SER A 205 14.25 0.73 16.00
C SER A 205 14.93 -0.45 15.32
N VAL A 206 14.19 -1.52 15.00
CA VAL A 206 14.71 -2.74 14.36
C VAL A 206 13.71 -3.23 13.32
N ARG A 207 14.03 -3.03 12.04
CA ARG A 207 13.10 -3.26 10.92
C ARG A 207 13.60 -4.41 10.06
N VAL A 208 12.89 -5.54 10.10
CA VAL A 208 13.29 -6.79 9.45
C VAL A 208 12.47 -7.00 8.18
N VAL A 209 13.15 -7.07 7.04
CA VAL A 209 12.58 -7.47 5.75
C VAL A 209 13.01 -8.89 5.39
N THR A 210 12.27 -9.51 4.49
CA THR A 210 12.53 -10.86 3.96
C THR A 210 12.60 -10.81 2.44
N GLU A 211 12.94 -11.92 1.80
CA GLU A 211 12.87 -12.10 0.36
C GLU A 211 11.44 -11.92 -0.21
N ARG A 212 10.41 -11.98 0.64
CA ARG A 212 9.00 -11.75 0.28
C ARG A 212 8.56 -10.30 0.44
N SER A 213 9.35 -9.45 1.09
CA SER A 213 8.97 -8.08 1.41
C SER A 213 8.64 -7.28 0.16
N ARG A 214 7.51 -6.55 0.22
CA ARG A 214 7.08 -5.56 -0.76
C ARG A 214 6.69 -4.29 -0.02
N VAL A 215 7.64 -3.37 0.10
CA VAL A 215 7.48 -2.12 0.84
C VAL A 215 7.13 -0.99 -0.13
N ALA A 216 6.06 -0.23 0.12
CA ALA A 216 5.66 0.85 -0.79
C ALA A 216 4.85 1.94 -0.09
N MET A 217 4.86 3.13 -0.68
CA MET A 217 3.91 4.22 -0.40
C MET A 217 3.11 4.49 -1.71
N PRO A 218 2.05 3.70 -2.00
CA PRO A 218 1.35 3.73 -3.28
C PRO A 218 0.25 4.80 -3.40
N GLU A 219 0.19 5.75 -2.47
CA GLU A 219 -0.93 6.70 -2.25
C GLU A 219 -1.26 7.55 -3.49
N THR A 220 -0.27 7.92 -4.30
CA THR A 220 -0.51 8.68 -5.55
C THR A 220 -1.40 7.93 -6.54
N GLY A 221 -1.43 6.60 -6.45
CA GLY A 221 -2.28 5.73 -7.27
C GLY A 221 -3.75 5.67 -6.84
N ILE A 222 -4.09 6.25 -5.68
CA ILE A 222 -5.46 6.39 -5.18
C ILE A 222 -5.87 7.85 -5.01
N GLY A 223 -5.13 8.81 -5.60
CA GLY A 223 -5.43 10.23 -5.46
C GLY A 223 -5.07 10.82 -4.09
N PHE A 224 -4.12 10.20 -3.39
CA PHE A 224 -3.67 10.58 -2.06
C PHE A 224 -2.16 10.86 -2.04
N VAL A 225 -1.63 11.33 -0.91
CA VAL A 225 -0.21 11.64 -0.72
C VAL A 225 0.38 10.66 0.30
N PRO A 226 1.63 10.19 0.14
CA PRO A 226 2.31 9.41 1.17
C PRO A 226 2.21 10.11 2.53
N ASP A 227 1.69 9.41 3.53
CA ASP A 227 1.44 9.92 4.87
C ASP A 227 2.08 9.01 5.93
N VAL A 228 1.59 9.01 7.18
CA VAL A 228 2.08 8.18 8.30
C VAL A 228 3.59 8.29 8.56
N GLY A 229 4.19 9.44 8.27
CA GLY A 229 5.63 9.71 8.33
C GLY A 229 6.40 9.21 7.11
N GLY A 230 5.71 8.75 6.06
CA GLY A 230 6.29 8.30 4.81
C GLY A 230 7.08 9.41 4.12
N THR A 231 6.61 10.67 4.15
CA THR A 231 7.41 11.77 3.59
C THR A 231 8.70 11.99 4.38
N TRP A 232 8.68 11.77 5.70
CA TRP A 232 9.86 11.87 6.56
C TRP A 232 10.92 10.83 6.21
N LEU A 233 10.49 9.57 6.07
CA LEU A 233 11.36 8.45 5.71
C LEU A 233 11.92 8.62 4.30
N LEU A 234 11.05 8.86 3.32
CA LEU A 234 11.44 8.96 1.91
C LEU A 234 12.31 10.20 1.64
N SER A 235 12.06 11.34 2.29
CA SER A 235 12.91 12.54 2.11
C SER A 235 14.34 12.35 2.61
N ARG A 236 14.59 11.33 3.44
CA ARG A 236 15.91 10.94 3.97
C ARG A 236 16.56 9.79 3.21
N ALA A 237 15.85 9.17 2.28
CA ALA A 237 16.46 8.18 1.40
C ALA A 237 17.58 8.83 0.57
N PRO A 238 18.67 8.10 0.28
CA PRO A 238 19.80 8.65 -0.47
C PRO A 238 19.41 9.34 -1.79
N GLY A 239 19.87 10.58 -1.98
CA GLY A 239 19.68 11.36 -3.22
C GLY A 239 18.22 11.70 -3.52
N ARG A 240 17.67 11.11 -4.58
CA ARG A 240 16.26 11.25 -4.99
C ARG A 240 15.52 9.93 -5.07
N LEU A 241 16.07 8.85 -4.51
CA LEU A 241 15.40 7.54 -4.45
C LEU A 241 14.03 7.64 -3.79
N GLY A 242 13.92 8.36 -2.66
CA GLY A 242 12.64 8.49 -1.98
C GLY A 242 11.63 9.36 -2.73
N THR A 243 12.07 10.41 -3.45
CA THR A 243 11.18 11.16 -4.36
C THR A 243 10.66 10.26 -5.48
N HIS A 244 11.51 9.42 -6.06
CA HIS A 244 11.10 8.45 -7.08
C HIS A 244 10.05 7.47 -6.54
N LEU A 245 10.28 6.91 -5.35
CA LEU A 245 9.33 5.98 -4.72
C LEU A 245 8.01 6.67 -4.35
N ALA A 246 8.06 7.89 -3.82
CA ALA A 246 6.87 8.66 -3.45
C ALA A 246 5.97 8.98 -4.66
N LEU A 247 6.56 9.35 -5.80
CA LEU A 247 5.79 9.71 -6.99
C LEU A 247 5.28 8.48 -7.75
N THR A 248 6.13 7.47 -7.96
CA THR A 248 5.75 6.26 -8.70
C THR A 248 4.82 5.34 -7.89
N GLY A 249 4.92 5.38 -6.55
CA GLY A 249 4.25 4.42 -5.67
C GLY A 249 4.73 2.98 -5.88
N SER A 250 5.91 2.79 -6.48
CA SER A 250 6.47 1.47 -6.78
C SER A 250 6.88 0.75 -5.49
N ALA A 251 6.61 -0.56 -5.45
CA ALA A 251 7.05 -1.41 -4.34
C ALA A 251 8.51 -1.82 -4.52
N VAL A 252 9.25 -1.82 -3.41
CA VAL A 252 10.63 -2.27 -3.34
C VAL A 252 10.77 -3.56 -2.54
N GLY A 253 11.73 -4.39 -2.94
CA GLY A 253 12.14 -5.59 -2.20
C GLY A 253 13.15 -5.28 -1.09
N ALA A 254 13.64 -6.33 -0.41
CA ALA A 254 14.51 -6.19 0.76
C ALA A 254 15.72 -5.27 0.54
N ALA A 255 16.56 -5.54 -0.47
CA ALA A 255 17.78 -4.75 -0.70
C ALA A 255 17.51 -3.26 -0.95
N ASP A 256 16.47 -2.95 -1.72
CA ASP A 256 16.10 -1.56 -2.01
C ASP A 256 15.43 -0.88 -0.80
N ALA A 257 14.70 -1.64 0.04
CA ALA A 257 14.19 -1.13 1.31
C ALA A 257 15.33 -0.78 2.29
N LEU A 258 16.36 -1.63 2.38
CA LEU A 258 17.59 -1.34 3.14
C LEU A 258 18.30 -0.10 2.59
N LEU A 259 18.52 -0.04 1.26
CA LEU A 259 19.18 1.09 0.60
C LEU A 259 18.47 2.43 0.87
N CYS A 260 17.14 2.43 0.86
CA CYS A 260 16.33 3.61 1.11
C CYS A 260 16.15 3.94 2.60
N GLY A 261 16.72 3.15 3.51
CA GLY A 261 16.58 3.34 4.96
C GLY A 261 15.17 3.07 5.48
N LEU A 262 14.37 2.28 4.76
CA LEU A 262 13.03 1.83 5.17
C LEU A 262 13.08 0.58 6.06
N ALA A 263 14.20 -0.15 6.04
CA ALA A 263 14.47 -1.31 6.87
C ALA A 263 15.96 -1.37 7.28
N ASP A 264 16.30 -2.23 8.23
CA ASP A 264 17.66 -2.37 8.79
C ASP A 264 18.30 -3.72 8.49
N HIS A 265 17.50 -4.80 8.49
CA HIS A 265 18.00 -6.16 8.42
C HIS A 265 17.20 -6.99 7.42
N HIS A 266 17.89 -7.84 6.68
CA HIS A 266 17.27 -8.92 5.93
C HIS A 266 17.41 -10.24 6.70
N VAL A 267 16.30 -10.96 6.86
CA VAL A 267 16.25 -12.29 7.46
C VAL A 267 15.40 -13.17 6.52
N PRO A 268 15.86 -14.36 6.12
CA PRO A 268 15.06 -15.27 5.31
C PRO A 268 13.73 -15.58 6.00
N ALA A 269 12.62 -15.58 5.27
CA ALA A 269 11.29 -15.70 5.87
C ALA A 269 11.11 -16.99 6.70
N GLU A 270 11.79 -18.07 6.31
CA GLU A 270 11.78 -19.35 7.01
C GLU A 270 12.37 -19.27 8.43
N HIS A 271 13.23 -18.30 8.71
CA HIS A 271 13.84 -18.09 10.03
C HIS A 271 13.04 -17.15 10.94
N LEU A 272 11.95 -16.53 10.47
CA LEU A 272 11.16 -15.63 11.32
C LEU A 272 10.54 -16.30 12.55
N PRO A 273 10.04 -17.55 12.51
CA PRO A 273 9.56 -18.23 13.71
C PRO A 273 10.68 -18.41 14.75
N ASP A 274 11.87 -18.79 14.32
CA ASP A 274 13.03 -19.00 15.19
C ASP A 274 13.55 -17.66 15.75
N LEU A 275 13.55 -16.61 14.94
CA LEU A 275 13.87 -15.26 15.39
C LEU A 275 12.86 -14.76 16.43
N ALA A 276 11.55 -14.98 16.22
CA ALA A 276 10.52 -14.62 17.19
C ALA A 276 10.71 -15.38 18.52
N ALA A 277 11.06 -16.66 18.47
CA ALA A 277 11.41 -17.43 19.66
C ALA A 277 12.68 -16.90 20.34
N ALA A 278 13.72 -16.53 19.57
CA ALA A 278 14.95 -15.98 20.10
C ALA A 278 14.74 -14.61 20.77
N LEU A 279 13.84 -13.78 20.25
CA LEU A 279 13.45 -12.51 20.88
C LEU A 279 12.82 -12.73 22.27
N ALA A 280 12.16 -13.85 22.54
CA ALA A 280 11.64 -14.14 23.88
C ALA A 280 12.76 -14.28 24.94
N GLU A 281 13.97 -14.65 24.51
CA GLU A 281 15.07 -15.05 25.39
C GLU A 281 16.28 -14.11 25.34
N ALA A 282 16.42 -13.30 24.28
CA ALA A 282 17.59 -12.46 24.05
C ALA A 282 17.21 -11.03 23.59
N PRO A 283 18.08 -10.02 23.84
CA PRO A 283 17.90 -8.68 23.31
C PRO A 283 17.81 -8.66 21.78
N ALA A 284 16.98 -7.76 21.23
CA ALA A 284 16.66 -7.69 19.81
C ALA A 284 17.89 -7.65 18.90
N ARG A 285 18.89 -6.84 19.26
CA ARG A 285 20.14 -6.74 18.49
C ARG A 285 20.86 -8.08 18.38
N GLU A 286 20.94 -8.84 19.47
CA GLU A 286 21.60 -10.13 19.49
C GLU A 286 20.78 -11.18 18.73
N ALA A 287 19.47 -11.22 18.97
CA ALA A 287 18.57 -12.15 18.30
C ALA A 287 18.62 -11.96 16.77
N VAL A 288 18.46 -10.73 16.28
CA VAL A 288 18.47 -10.44 14.83
C VAL A 288 19.82 -10.75 14.20
N ALA A 289 20.94 -10.43 14.85
CA ALA A 289 22.27 -10.71 14.32
C ALA A 289 22.54 -12.20 14.07
N ARG A 290 21.86 -13.11 14.78
CA ARG A 290 22.01 -14.57 14.59
C ARG A 290 21.38 -15.08 13.29
N PHE A 291 20.37 -14.37 12.76
CA PHE A 291 19.59 -14.81 11.59
C PHE A 291 19.73 -13.87 10.38
N ALA A 292 20.34 -12.68 10.57
CA ALA A 292 20.53 -11.71 9.50
C ALA A 292 21.46 -12.25 8.41
N THR A 293 21.07 -12.02 7.16
CA THR A 293 21.83 -12.40 5.96
C THR A 293 21.78 -11.27 4.94
N GLU A 294 22.67 -11.30 3.95
CA GLU A 294 22.60 -10.35 2.85
C GLU A 294 21.46 -10.71 1.88
N PRO A 295 20.59 -9.74 1.50
CA PRO A 295 19.55 -9.99 0.50
C PRO A 295 20.13 -10.09 -0.91
N ALA A 296 19.35 -10.64 -1.83
CA ALA A 296 19.64 -10.52 -3.26
C ALA A 296 19.70 -9.03 -3.68
N PRO A 297 20.59 -8.63 -4.62
CA PRO A 297 20.72 -7.25 -5.04
C PRO A 297 19.40 -6.62 -5.52
N GLY A 298 19.16 -5.38 -5.11
CA GLY A 298 18.03 -4.57 -5.56
C GLY A 298 18.28 -3.92 -6.92
N VAL A 299 17.31 -3.14 -7.41
CA VAL A 299 17.38 -2.49 -8.72
C VAL A 299 17.71 -0.99 -8.62
N LEU A 300 17.44 -0.35 -7.49
CA LEU A 300 17.55 1.10 -7.37
C LEU A 300 18.99 1.58 -7.39
N ALA A 301 19.92 0.81 -6.81
CA ALA A 301 21.35 1.16 -6.82
C ALA A 301 21.89 1.32 -8.25
N ALA A 302 21.56 0.40 -9.15
CA ALA A 302 21.99 0.44 -10.55
C ALA A 302 21.36 1.60 -11.34
N ARG A 303 20.13 1.96 -10.98
CA ARG A 303 19.33 3.02 -11.63
C ARG A 303 19.56 4.41 -11.02
N ARG A 304 20.40 4.51 -9.99
CA ARG A 304 20.56 5.71 -9.19
C ARG A 304 20.92 6.96 -9.99
N HIS A 305 21.75 6.79 -11.02
CA HIS A 305 22.27 7.87 -11.83
C HIS A 305 21.16 8.69 -12.51
N TRP A 306 20.18 8.04 -13.17
CA TRP A 306 19.08 8.74 -13.80
C TRP A 306 18.00 9.10 -12.77
N ILE A 307 17.78 8.28 -11.74
CA ILE A 307 16.80 8.60 -10.69
C ILE A 307 17.15 9.95 -10.05
N ASP A 308 18.41 10.14 -9.64
CA ASP A 308 18.88 11.37 -9.02
C ASP A 308 18.78 12.57 -9.96
N ARG A 309 19.17 12.40 -11.23
CA ARG A 309 19.11 13.47 -12.23
C ARG A 309 17.66 13.89 -12.55
N CYS A 310 16.79 12.92 -12.85
CA CYS A 310 15.43 13.22 -13.28
C CYS A 310 14.59 13.80 -12.13
N HIS A 311 14.66 13.21 -10.94
CA HIS A 311 13.86 13.63 -9.79
C HIS A 311 14.49 14.78 -8.99
N ALA A 312 15.59 15.37 -9.47
CA ALA A 312 16.14 16.62 -8.94
C ALA A 312 15.36 17.85 -9.38
N ALA A 313 14.47 17.73 -10.38
CA ALA A 313 13.57 18.81 -10.78
C ALA A 313 12.65 19.27 -9.63
N ASP A 314 12.20 20.52 -9.72
CA ASP A 314 11.29 21.13 -8.74
C ASP A 314 9.82 20.94 -9.12
N THR A 315 9.54 20.49 -10.36
CA THR A 315 8.18 20.21 -10.86
C THR A 315 8.04 18.77 -11.34
N VAL A 316 6.80 18.28 -11.36
CA VAL A 316 6.47 16.95 -11.86
C VAL A 316 6.59 16.91 -13.38
N GLU A 317 6.22 18.00 -14.05
CA GLU A 317 6.34 18.19 -15.49
C GLU A 317 7.80 18.05 -15.95
N GLU A 318 8.72 18.79 -15.32
CA GLU A 318 10.14 18.68 -15.67
C GLU A 318 10.71 17.30 -15.30
N THR A 319 10.23 16.68 -14.22
CA THR A 319 10.60 15.30 -13.89
C THR A 319 10.20 14.34 -15.02
N LEU A 320 8.98 14.47 -15.56
CA LEU A 320 8.50 13.68 -16.68
C LEU A 320 9.31 13.91 -17.96
N ASP A 321 9.57 15.17 -18.31
CA ASP A 321 10.38 15.53 -19.48
C ASP A 321 11.77 14.90 -19.39
N ARG A 322 12.41 14.99 -18.22
CA ARG A 322 13.71 14.35 -17.98
C ARG A 322 13.63 12.83 -18.11
N LEU A 323 12.62 12.18 -17.52
CA LEU A 323 12.46 10.72 -17.59
C LEU A 323 12.21 10.22 -19.03
N LEU A 324 11.41 10.95 -19.81
CA LEU A 324 11.10 10.59 -21.20
C LEU A 324 12.31 10.77 -22.13
N ALA A 325 13.20 11.71 -21.80
CA ALA A 325 14.44 11.96 -22.53
C ALA A 325 15.56 10.95 -22.23
N GLU A 326 15.45 10.16 -21.15
CA GLU A 326 16.44 9.13 -20.84
C GLU A 326 16.43 7.99 -21.87
N ASP A 327 17.60 7.40 -22.14
CA ASP A 327 17.70 6.22 -23.01
C ASP A 327 17.31 4.92 -22.28
N ASP A 328 17.42 4.90 -20.95
CA ASP A 328 17.11 3.74 -20.11
C ASP A 328 15.59 3.42 -20.16
N PRO A 329 15.18 2.22 -20.60
CA PRO A 329 13.77 1.81 -20.60
C PRO A 329 13.10 1.94 -19.23
N ALA A 330 13.83 1.71 -18.14
CA ALA A 330 13.29 1.82 -16.79
C ALA A 330 12.92 3.26 -16.40
N ALA A 331 13.57 4.26 -16.99
CA ALA A 331 13.20 5.66 -16.79
C ALA A 331 11.88 5.98 -17.52
N LYS A 332 11.66 5.42 -18.72
CA LYS A 332 10.41 5.56 -19.46
C LYS A 332 9.25 4.84 -18.78
N GLU A 333 9.50 3.64 -18.24
CA GLU A 333 8.52 2.93 -17.39
C GLU A 333 8.14 3.77 -16.16
N ALA A 334 9.10 4.48 -15.55
CA ALA A 334 8.81 5.40 -14.45
C ALA A 334 7.94 6.59 -14.91
N ALA A 335 8.20 7.16 -16.09
CA ALA A 335 7.35 8.22 -16.66
C ALA A 335 5.91 7.74 -16.89
N GLU A 336 5.74 6.54 -17.48
CA GLU A 336 4.42 5.91 -17.66
C GLU A 336 3.72 5.67 -16.32
N ALA A 337 4.47 5.23 -15.29
CA ALA A 337 3.93 5.05 -13.95
C ALA A 337 3.42 6.37 -13.35
N LEU A 338 4.15 7.48 -13.53
CA LEU A 338 3.71 8.82 -13.12
C LEU A 338 2.46 9.26 -13.88
N LEU A 339 2.45 9.13 -15.21
CA LEU A 339 1.30 9.54 -16.04
C LEU A 339 -0.02 8.80 -15.71
N ALA A 340 0.05 7.63 -15.06
CA ALA A 340 -1.11 6.90 -14.60
C ALA A 340 -1.67 7.38 -13.23
N LYS A 341 -0.95 8.24 -12.49
CA LYS A 341 -1.35 8.72 -11.16
C LYS A 341 -2.23 9.97 -11.25
N SER A 342 -2.84 10.33 -10.12
CA SER A 342 -3.53 11.63 -9.99
C SER A 342 -2.53 12.78 -10.18
N PRO A 343 -2.76 13.71 -11.13
CA PRO A 343 -1.92 14.89 -11.31
C PRO A 343 -1.81 15.73 -10.03
N THR A 344 -2.94 15.92 -9.33
CA THR A 344 -3.02 16.64 -8.06
C THR A 344 -2.16 15.97 -6.99
N ALA A 345 -2.30 14.65 -6.83
CA ALA A 345 -1.55 13.88 -5.85
C ALA A 345 -0.04 13.89 -6.12
N LEU A 346 0.38 13.83 -7.39
CA LEU A 346 1.80 13.92 -7.75
C LEU A 346 2.41 15.26 -7.34
N LYS A 347 1.75 16.38 -7.69
CA LYS A 347 2.25 17.71 -7.33
C LYS A 347 2.23 17.96 -5.83
N ALA A 348 1.15 17.56 -5.15
CA ALA A 348 1.07 17.64 -3.69
C ALA A 348 2.15 16.78 -3.00
N THR A 349 2.42 15.57 -3.52
CA THR A 349 3.49 14.69 -3.02
C THR A 349 4.87 15.30 -3.21
N LEU A 350 5.19 15.83 -4.39
CA LEU A 350 6.48 16.49 -4.63
C LEU A 350 6.66 17.68 -3.68
N ALA A 351 5.65 18.53 -3.55
CA ALA A 351 5.67 19.67 -2.62
C ALA A 351 5.84 19.23 -1.17
N ALA A 352 5.13 18.19 -0.72
CA ALA A 352 5.24 17.65 0.63
C ALA A 352 6.65 17.10 0.90
N MET A 353 7.20 16.34 -0.05
CA MET A 353 8.56 15.80 0.03
C MET A 353 9.63 16.89 0.14
N ARG A 354 9.51 17.97 -0.65
CA ARG A 354 10.45 19.11 -0.61
C ARG A 354 10.37 19.88 0.71
N ARG A 355 9.16 20.11 1.23
CA ARG A 355 8.96 20.75 2.54
C ARG A 355 9.49 19.87 3.67
N THR A 356 9.17 18.57 3.67
CA THR A 356 9.61 17.62 4.70
C THR A 356 11.13 17.46 4.76
N ALA A 357 11.83 17.61 3.64
CA ALA A 357 13.29 17.59 3.62
C ALA A 357 13.94 18.72 4.44
N ALA A 358 13.22 19.83 4.67
CA ALA A 358 13.67 20.95 5.50
C ALA A 358 13.21 20.85 6.98
N LEU A 359 12.35 19.88 7.31
CA LEU A 359 11.82 19.70 8.67
C LEU A 359 12.84 18.97 9.56
N THR A 360 12.80 19.27 10.85
CA THR A 360 13.79 18.82 11.84
C THR A 360 13.32 17.63 12.67
N SER A 361 12.02 17.34 12.67
CA SER A 361 11.45 16.20 13.39
C SER A 361 10.33 15.48 12.61
N LEU A 362 10.13 14.20 12.94
CA LEU A 362 9.04 13.39 12.41
C LEU A 362 7.68 14.02 12.75
N GLU A 363 7.53 14.59 13.95
CA GLU A 363 6.28 15.21 14.39
C GLU A 363 5.88 16.42 13.54
N GLU A 364 6.86 17.22 13.11
CA GLU A 364 6.61 18.31 12.15
C GLU A 364 6.13 17.76 10.80
N ALA A 365 6.72 16.64 10.33
CA ALA A 365 6.29 15.98 9.11
C ALA A 365 4.86 15.41 9.24
N LEU A 366 4.56 14.72 10.34
CA LEU A 366 3.23 14.20 10.63
C LEU A 366 2.19 15.32 10.76
N ALA A 367 2.56 16.47 11.34
CA ALA A 367 1.68 17.63 11.41
C ALA A 367 1.38 18.23 10.03
N GLN A 368 2.38 18.26 9.13
CA GLN A 368 2.18 18.64 7.73
C GLN A 368 1.29 17.61 7.01
N GLU A 369 1.61 16.33 7.11
CA GLU A 369 0.85 15.24 6.49
C GLU A 369 -0.59 15.25 6.98
N TYR A 370 -0.86 15.56 8.26
CA TYR A 370 -2.22 15.69 8.78
C TYR A 370 -3.04 16.77 8.04
N ARG A 371 -2.45 17.93 7.76
CA ARG A 371 -3.10 18.98 6.97
C ARG A 371 -3.37 18.48 5.56
N VAL A 372 -2.37 17.86 4.93
CA VAL A 372 -2.46 17.32 3.57
C VAL A 372 -3.56 16.26 3.49
N SER A 373 -3.62 15.31 4.42
CA SER A 373 -4.61 14.24 4.47
C SER A 373 -6.03 14.76 4.66
N CYS A 374 -6.23 15.69 5.61
CA CYS A 374 -7.54 16.32 5.83
C CYS A 374 -8.03 17.10 4.60
N ASN A 375 -7.13 17.82 3.92
CA ASN A 375 -7.49 18.55 2.69
C ASN A 375 -7.68 17.59 1.50
N ALA A 376 -6.91 16.50 1.42
CA ALA A 376 -7.06 15.45 0.41
C ALA A 376 -8.37 14.69 0.54
N LEU A 377 -8.93 14.56 1.75
CA LEU A 377 -10.26 13.97 1.97
C LEU A 377 -11.37 14.68 1.17
N ARG A 378 -11.18 15.97 0.87
CA ARG A 378 -12.10 16.81 0.11
C ARG A 378 -11.81 16.78 -1.40
N SER A 379 -10.73 16.13 -1.83
CA SER A 379 -10.34 16.03 -3.22
C SER A 379 -11.21 15.00 -3.96
N PRO A 380 -11.69 15.30 -5.20
CA PRO A 380 -12.40 14.32 -6.01
C PRO A 380 -11.52 13.11 -6.36
N ASP A 381 -10.20 13.31 -6.46
CA ASP A 381 -9.27 12.25 -6.83
C ASP A 381 -9.18 11.14 -5.78
N LEU A 382 -9.32 11.44 -4.49
CA LEU A 382 -9.26 10.41 -3.45
C LEU A 382 -10.42 9.43 -3.60
N VAL A 383 -11.63 9.96 -3.74
CA VAL A 383 -12.85 9.15 -3.92
C VAL A 383 -12.76 8.32 -5.20
N GLU A 384 -12.36 8.94 -6.31
CA GLU A 384 -12.22 8.26 -7.60
C GLU A 384 -11.12 7.19 -7.60
N GLY A 385 -9.98 7.48 -6.97
CA GLY A 385 -8.85 6.56 -6.89
C GLY A 385 -9.19 5.32 -6.07
N ILE A 386 -9.83 5.49 -4.91
CA ILE A 386 -10.30 4.37 -4.09
C ILE A 386 -11.39 3.58 -4.82
N ARG A 387 -12.31 4.26 -5.52
CA ARG A 387 -13.31 3.59 -6.37
C ARG A 387 -12.64 2.66 -7.38
N ALA A 388 -11.73 3.20 -8.19
CA ALA A 388 -11.06 2.47 -9.26
C ALA A 388 -10.21 1.30 -8.76
N GLN A 389 -9.50 1.46 -7.63
CA GLN A 389 -8.57 0.43 -7.13
C GLN A 389 -9.23 -0.62 -6.24
N VAL A 390 -10.22 -0.24 -5.42
CA VAL A 390 -10.72 -1.10 -4.33
C VAL A 390 -12.20 -1.41 -4.43
N VAL A 391 -13.03 -0.45 -4.81
CA VAL A 391 -14.48 -0.65 -4.90
C VAL A 391 -14.82 -1.42 -6.17
N ASP A 392 -14.58 -0.81 -7.33
CA ASP A 392 -14.92 -1.35 -8.65
C ASP A 392 -13.79 -2.23 -9.21
N LYS A 393 -12.55 -1.94 -8.80
CA LYS A 393 -11.33 -2.67 -9.21
C LYS A 393 -11.10 -2.68 -10.73
N ASP A 394 -11.58 -1.64 -11.43
CA ASP A 394 -11.37 -1.45 -12.88
C ASP A 394 -9.95 -1.01 -13.23
N ARG A 395 -9.24 -0.40 -12.27
CA ARG A 395 -7.90 0.19 -12.43
C ARG A 395 -7.83 1.28 -13.52
N THR A 396 -8.95 1.98 -13.74
CA THR A 396 -9.08 3.06 -14.73
C THR A 396 -9.69 4.31 -14.08
N PRO A 397 -8.95 4.97 -13.16
CA PRO A 397 -9.43 6.19 -12.52
C PRO A 397 -9.53 7.35 -13.52
N ARG A 398 -10.52 8.21 -13.31
CA ARG A 398 -10.77 9.43 -14.07
C ARG A 398 -10.46 10.65 -13.22
N TRP A 399 -9.18 11.01 -13.19
CA TRP A 399 -8.68 12.11 -12.38
C TRP A 399 -9.29 13.46 -12.78
N ASN A 400 -9.50 14.32 -11.78
CA ASN A 400 -9.98 15.68 -11.97
C ASN A 400 -9.20 16.65 -11.07
N PRO A 401 -8.33 17.52 -11.66
CA PRO A 401 -8.06 17.64 -13.09
C PRO A 401 -7.32 16.44 -13.71
N ALA A 402 -7.48 16.26 -15.03
CA ALA A 402 -6.93 15.10 -15.75
C ALA A 402 -5.47 15.28 -16.19
N ALA A 403 -4.97 16.51 -16.31
CA ALA A 403 -3.61 16.83 -16.74
C ALA A 403 -2.85 17.64 -15.68
N LEU A 404 -1.52 17.50 -15.67
CA LEU A 404 -0.64 18.24 -14.76
C LEU A 404 -0.74 19.75 -14.95
N ALA A 405 -0.84 20.22 -16.20
CA ALA A 405 -0.94 21.64 -16.53
C ALA A 405 -2.20 22.32 -15.95
N ASP A 406 -3.23 21.54 -15.65
CA ASP A 406 -4.50 22.04 -15.10
C ASP A 406 -4.48 22.10 -13.55
N VAL A 407 -3.43 21.58 -12.91
CA VAL A 407 -3.22 21.72 -11.46
C VAL A 407 -2.38 22.97 -11.21
N SER A 408 -2.98 24.00 -10.65
CA SER A 408 -2.28 25.25 -10.33
C SER A 408 -1.48 25.15 -9.03
N ASP A 409 -0.51 26.06 -8.84
CA ASP A 409 0.21 26.17 -7.56
C ASP A 409 -0.73 26.48 -6.39
N ALA A 410 -1.83 27.19 -6.65
CA ALA A 410 -2.85 27.47 -5.65
C ALA A 410 -3.59 26.19 -5.23
N ASP A 411 -3.89 25.29 -6.17
CA ASP A 411 -4.51 24.00 -5.85
C ASP A 411 -3.59 23.14 -4.97
N VAL A 412 -2.28 23.15 -5.25
CA VAL A 412 -1.27 22.47 -4.43
C VAL A 412 -1.14 23.12 -3.05
N ALA A 413 -1.09 24.46 -2.98
CA ALA A 413 -0.93 25.20 -1.73
C ALA A 413 -2.06 24.91 -0.72
N ARG A 414 -3.29 24.71 -1.21
CA ARG A 414 -4.47 24.38 -0.39
C ARG A 414 -4.33 23.11 0.44
N PHE A 415 -3.54 22.13 -0.01
CA PHE A 415 -3.29 20.92 0.78
C PHE A 415 -2.53 21.22 2.09
N PHE A 416 -1.75 22.30 2.12
CA PHE A 416 -0.91 22.67 3.27
C PHE A 416 -1.56 23.71 4.19
N GLU A 417 -2.74 24.22 3.83
CA GLU A 417 -3.51 25.15 4.66
C GLU A 417 -4.04 24.43 5.92
N PRO A 418 -4.25 25.16 7.04
CA PRO A 418 -4.94 24.60 8.20
C PRO A 418 -6.30 24.02 7.79
N PRO A 419 -6.64 22.78 8.21
CA PRO A 419 -7.92 22.18 7.86
C PRO A 419 -9.07 23.00 8.47
N ALA A 420 -10.19 23.09 7.74
CA ALA A 420 -11.33 23.94 8.09
C ALA A 420 -11.86 23.72 9.53
N ASP A 421 -11.72 22.51 10.06
CA ASP A 421 -12.19 22.14 11.40
C ASP A 421 -11.21 22.53 12.53
N ALA A 422 -9.94 22.86 12.21
CA ALA A 422 -8.98 23.33 13.22
C ALA A 422 -9.32 24.73 13.73
N ALA A 423 -9.98 25.57 12.91
CA ALA A 423 -10.46 26.89 13.33
C ALA A 423 -11.59 26.83 14.37
N ALA A 424 -12.29 25.69 14.51
CA ALA A 424 -13.34 25.49 15.50
C ALA A 424 -12.84 24.86 16.81
N ALA A 425 -11.64 24.27 16.82
CA ALA A 425 -11.04 23.61 17.97
C ALA A 425 -10.24 24.57 18.87
N ASP A 426 -9.71 25.67 18.32
CA ASP A 426 -8.99 26.71 19.08
C ASP A 426 -9.91 27.59 19.97
N GLN A 427 -11.20 27.22 20.08
CA GLN A 427 -12.19 27.88 20.94
C GLN A 427 -12.74 26.95 22.04
N ARG A 428 -12.14 25.78 22.30
CA ARG A 428 -12.58 24.88 23.39
C ARG A 428 -11.45 24.30 24.22
#